data_AF-A0A7X3W7F6-F1
#
_entry.id   AF-A0A7X3W7F6-F1
#
_cell.length_a   1.000
_cell.length_b   1.000
_cell.length_c   1.000
_cell.angle_alpha   90.00
_cell.angle_beta   90.00
_cell.angle_gamma   90.00
#
_symmetry.space_group_name_H-M   'P 1'
#
loop_
_entity.id
_entity.type
_entity.pdbx_description
1 polymer ?
#
loop_
_entity_poly.entity_id
_entity_poly.type
_entity_poly.pdbx_seq_one_letter_code
_entity_poly.pdbx_strand_id
1 'polypeptide(L)'
;MPGRSPLSNHVTEAANQLGWWLRLPPTNLIDRGDHVRFRYALYLIIHQTATVLYGMNGLPETMFYPSRLEGARNRLNGLSRAPENAGDALWTLATERVPEKAWATASRLMRDTLELLNEFGGDHGALDQNIEEGSFKPDQSRDPGELYALAAEIAERMRLLEGASAVALGGSLGRGFADRQSDIDLLVFGPGIPREDVRRRFISTWPDIRHGPLIEPACDSVVLDGAMVHIRYWSRQTVEDMLAAFPRPPEQRILAEELQHCHVLIDPDGRLGEWKAVLGRLPDELVNSITAKAQHRLPLFRDQWRKAQDVDDRIHLYCLANQAVNDLLIVLYIRNGRFLSTPRWVHKDIGVFDTLPADLGTSLFRLVDGILDREDMVARWTVLEGLWEDLV
;
A
#
# COMPACT_ATOMS: atom_id res chain seq x y z
N MET A 1 23.74 10.81 -32.18
CA MET A 1 22.53 10.50 -31.40
C MET A 1 22.45 11.49 -30.25
N PRO A 2 21.34 12.24 -30.10
CA PRO A 2 21.17 13.12 -28.95
C PRO A 2 21.15 12.28 -27.66
N GLY A 3 21.91 12.71 -26.64
CA GLY A 3 22.08 11.98 -25.38
C GLY A 3 20.75 11.79 -24.66
N ARG A 4 20.42 10.53 -24.32
CA ARG A 4 19.24 10.21 -23.51
C ARG A 4 19.48 10.73 -22.08
N SER A 5 18.58 11.56 -21.59
CA SER A 5 18.57 11.97 -20.19
C SER A 5 18.16 10.75 -19.33
N PRO A 6 18.85 10.48 -18.20
CA PRO A 6 18.46 9.38 -17.32
C PRO A 6 17.03 9.58 -16.82
N LEU A 7 16.28 8.48 -16.69
CA LEU A 7 14.94 8.52 -16.11
C LEU A 7 15.01 9.08 -14.68
N SER A 8 14.01 9.90 -14.32
CA SER A 8 13.91 10.40 -12.95
C SER A 8 13.68 9.24 -11.96
N ASN A 9 14.19 9.38 -10.73
CA ASN A 9 14.03 8.35 -9.69
C ASN A 9 12.57 7.92 -9.48
N HIS A 10 11.60 8.82 -9.62
CA HIS A 10 10.17 8.51 -9.46
C HIS A 10 9.63 7.56 -10.54
N VAL A 11 10.18 7.62 -11.76
CA VAL A 11 9.78 6.71 -12.85
C VAL A 11 10.31 5.32 -12.59
N THR A 12 11.57 5.21 -12.18
CA THR A 12 12.18 3.93 -11.81
C THR A 12 11.45 3.30 -10.63
N GLU A 13 11.13 4.08 -9.60
CA GLU A 13 10.36 3.58 -8.45
C GLU A 13 8.97 3.10 -8.88
N ALA A 14 8.23 3.89 -9.65
CA ALA A 14 6.91 3.48 -10.15
C ALA A 14 7.00 2.19 -10.99
N ALA A 15 8.00 2.05 -11.86
CA ALA A 15 8.23 0.85 -12.65
C ALA A 15 8.52 -0.39 -11.78
N ASN A 16 9.36 -0.23 -10.74
CA ASN A 16 9.62 -1.30 -9.77
C ASN A 16 8.32 -1.75 -9.08
N GLN A 17 7.47 -0.79 -8.69
CA GLN A 17 6.18 -1.09 -8.06
C GLN A 17 5.21 -1.82 -9.01
N LEU A 18 5.17 -1.47 -10.31
CA LEU A 18 4.40 -2.22 -11.31
C LEU A 18 4.90 -3.67 -11.43
N GLY A 19 6.22 -3.86 -11.45
CA GLY A 19 6.82 -5.21 -11.43
C GLY A 19 6.43 -6.01 -10.20
N TRP A 20 6.35 -5.35 -9.03
CA TRP A 20 5.87 -5.96 -7.80
C TRP A 20 4.40 -6.39 -7.86
N TRP A 21 3.51 -5.59 -8.43
CA TRP A 21 2.10 -6.00 -8.59
C TRP A 21 1.94 -7.23 -9.48
N LEU A 22 2.77 -7.38 -10.52
CA LEU A 22 2.77 -8.58 -11.36
C LEU A 22 3.31 -9.82 -10.61
N ARG A 23 4.31 -9.62 -9.75
CA ARG A 23 4.89 -10.67 -8.89
C ARG A 23 3.94 -11.13 -7.79
N LEU A 24 3.20 -10.18 -7.20
CA LEU A 24 2.22 -10.40 -6.14
C LEU A 24 0.85 -9.82 -6.57
N PRO A 25 0.13 -10.50 -7.47
CA PRO A 25 -1.18 -10.05 -7.92
C PRO A 25 -2.15 -9.85 -6.76
N PRO A 26 -2.93 -8.75 -6.73
CA PRO A 26 -3.95 -8.50 -5.71
C PRO A 26 -5.18 -9.43 -5.85
N THR A 27 -5.08 -10.52 -6.62
CA THR A 27 -6.12 -11.53 -6.78
C THR A 27 -6.53 -12.20 -5.47
N ASN A 28 -5.60 -12.31 -4.51
CA ASN A 28 -5.90 -12.77 -3.15
C ASN A 28 -6.90 -11.86 -2.42
N LEU A 29 -6.93 -10.57 -2.76
CA LEU A 29 -7.91 -9.63 -2.20
C LEU A 29 -9.31 -9.88 -2.74
N ILE A 30 -9.42 -10.38 -3.98
CA ILE A 30 -10.69 -10.79 -4.58
C ILE A 30 -11.23 -12.01 -3.82
N ASP A 31 -10.38 -13.04 -3.64
CA ASP A 31 -10.75 -14.26 -2.92
C ASP A 31 -11.19 -13.98 -1.47
N ARG A 32 -10.52 -13.03 -0.80
CA ARG A 32 -10.85 -12.58 0.56
C ARG A 32 -12.10 -11.70 0.64
N GLY A 33 -12.64 -11.24 -0.48
CA GLY A 33 -13.71 -10.24 -0.51
C GLY A 33 -13.27 -8.86 0.02
N ASP A 34 -11.97 -8.56 0.03
CA ASP A 34 -11.42 -7.28 0.50
C ASP A 34 -11.52 -6.21 -0.60
N HIS A 35 -12.76 -5.86 -0.94
CA HIS A 35 -13.07 -5.00 -2.09
C HIS A 35 -12.41 -3.62 -2.00
N VAL A 36 -12.42 -3.01 -0.80
CA VAL A 36 -11.82 -1.68 -0.59
C VAL A 36 -10.33 -1.71 -0.89
N ARG A 37 -9.62 -2.72 -0.37
CA ARG A 37 -8.18 -2.84 -0.60
C ARG A 37 -7.85 -3.18 -2.05
N PHE A 38 -8.66 -4.04 -2.70
CA PHE A 38 -8.50 -4.35 -4.12
C PHE A 38 -8.64 -3.10 -5.00
N ARG A 39 -9.68 -2.29 -4.76
CA ARG A 39 -9.90 -1.04 -5.50
C ARG A 39 -8.82 0.00 -5.22
N TYR A 40 -8.34 0.08 -3.99
CA TYR A 40 -7.19 0.91 -3.66
C TYR A 40 -5.91 0.46 -4.37
N ALA A 41 -5.67 -0.85 -4.53
CA ALA A 41 -4.55 -1.37 -5.31
C ALA A 41 -4.64 -0.96 -6.79
N LEU A 42 -5.83 -1.05 -7.41
CA LEU A 42 -6.05 -0.55 -8.77
C LEU A 42 -5.79 0.96 -8.89
N TYR A 43 -6.18 1.75 -7.89
CA TYR A 43 -5.85 3.17 -7.83
C TYR A 43 -4.33 3.41 -7.86
N LEU A 44 -3.55 2.65 -7.08
CA LEU A 44 -2.09 2.76 -7.09
C LEU A 44 -1.49 2.34 -8.43
N ILE A 45 -2.01 1.27 -9.05
CA ILE A 45 -1.58 0.83 -10.38
C ILE A 45 -1.84 1.91 -11.44
N ILE A 46 -3.04 2.50 -11.46
CA ILE A 46 -3.38 3.61 -12.37
C ILE A 46 -2.35 4.74 -12.24
N HIS A 47 -2.04 5.14 -11.00
CA HIS A 47 -1.06 6.18 -10.73
C HIS A 47 0.34 5.79 -11.22
N GLN A 48 0.83 4.61 -10.87
CA GLN A 48 2.18 4.16 -11.20
C GLN A 48 2.37 4.00 -12.71
N THR A 49 1.39 3.41 -13.40
CA THR A 49 1.39 3.32 -14.87
C THR A 49 1.44 4.70 -15.50
N ALA A 50 0.58 5.62 -15.08
CA ALA A 50 0.58 6.97 -15.64
C ALA A 50 1.91 7.72 -15.36
N THR A 51 2.49 7.57 -14.17
CA THR A 51 3.82 8.10 -13.82
C THR A 51 4.89 7.57 -14.79
N VAL A 52 4.93 6.26 -15.04
CA VAL A 52 5.91 5.68 -15.97
C VAL A 52 5.71 6.23 -17.39
N LEU A 53 4.48 6.22 -17.89
CA LEU A 53 4.16 6.68 -19.25
C LEU A 53 4.48 8.17 -19.44
N TYR A 54 4.11 9.05 -18.51
CA TYR A 54 4.48 10.46 -18.58
C TYR A 54 5.98 10.70 -18.48
N GLY A 55 6.67 9.94 -17.63
CA GLY A 55 8.12 9.99 -17.52
C GLY A 55 8.84 9.63 -18.81
N MET A 56 8.40 8.56 -19.48
CA MET A 56 8.94 8.14 -20.79
C MET A 56 8.74 9.19 -21.89
N ASN A 57 7.70 10.01 -21.77
CA ASN A 57 7.41 11.11 -22.69
C ASN A 57 8.00 12.46 -22.23
N GLY A 58 8.77 12.50 -21.13
CA GLY A 58 9.42 13.71 -20.62
C GLY A 58 8.44 14.76 -20.08
N LEU A 59 7.25 14.34 -19.66
CA LEU A 59 6.21 15.25 -19.18
C LEU A 59 6.42 15.60 -17.69
N PRO A 60 6.45 16.89 -17.31
CA PRO A 60 6.67 17.32 -15.92
C PRO A 60 5.57 16.89 -14.96
N GLU A 61 4.38 16.54 -15.46
CA GLU A 61 3.22 16.10 -14.68
C GLU A 61 3.41 14.73 -14.01
N THR A 62 4.50 14.03 -14.33
CA THR A 62 4.90 12.74 -13.74
C THR A 62 4.86 12.74 -12.20
N MET A 63 5.15 13.88 -11.56
CA MET A 63 5.15 14.03 -10.09
C MET A 63 3.79 14.41 -9.48
N PHE A 64 2.80 14.79 -10.29
CA PHE A 64 1.54 15.40 -9.81
C PHE A 64 0.28 14.60 -10.16
N TYR A 65 0.42 13.45 -10.82
CA TYR A 65 -0.69 12.53 -11.06
C TYR A 65 -1.28 12.07 -9.71
N PRO A 66 -2.62 11.94 -9.54
CA PRO A 66 -3.71 12.30 -10.46
C PRO A 66 -4.21 13.75 -10.29
N SER A 67 -3.74 14.47 -9.26
CA SER A 67 -4.32 15.73 -8.75
C SER A 67 -4.42 16.91 -9.73
N ARG A 68 -3.87 16.78 -10.94
CA ARG A 68 -3.80 17.85 -11.96
C ARG A 68 -4.18 17.42 -13.37
N LEU A 69 -4.84 16.28 -13.53
CA LEU A 69 -5.26 15.85 -14.86
C LEU A 69 -6.68 16.26 -15.22
N GLU A 70 -6.79 16.87 -16.39
CA GLU A 70 -8.03 17.02 -17.13
C GLU A 70 -7.89 16.24 -18.43
N GLY A 71 -8.91 15.44 -18.76
CA GLY A 71 -8.93 14.63 -19.97
C GLY A 71 -7.91 13.49 -19.98
N ALA A 72 -7.71 12.84 -18.83
CA ALA A 72 -6.68 11.82 -18.64
C ALA A 72 -6.69 10.74 -19.75
N ARG A 73 -7.88 10.24 -20.11
CA ARG A 73 -8.06 9.23 -21.17
C ARG A 73 -7.44 9.67 -22.50
N ASN A 74 -7.84 10.83 -23.02
CA ASN A 74 -7.35 11.34 -24.31
C ASN A 74 -5.86 11.66 -24.27
N ARG A 75 -5.37 12.23 -23.16
CA ARG A 75 -3.96 12.56 -22.99
C ARG A 75 -3.08 11.30 -23.01
N LEU A 76 -3.49 10.24 -22.31
CA LEU A 76 -2.75 8.98 -22.24
C LEU A 76 -2.77 8.24 -23.58
N ASN A 77 -3.89 8.25 -24.31
CA ASN A 77 -3.96 7.70 -25.67
C ASN A 77 -3.10 8.48 -26.67
N GLY A 78 -2.91 9.78 -26.45
CA GLY A 78 -2.12 10.66 -27.33
C GLY A 78 -0.60 10.63 -27.06
N LEU A 79 -0.12 9.85 -26.09
CA LEU A 79 1.31 9.77 -25.80
C LEU A 79 2.06 9.05 -26.92
N SER A 80 3.19 9.64 -27.33
CA SER A 80 4.05 9.06 -28.38
C SER A 80 4.71 7.74 -27.95
N ARG A 81 4.92 7.56 -26.64
CA ARG A 81 5.50 6.36 -26.03
C ARG A 81 4.54 5.82 -24.99
N ALA A 82 3.54 5.07 -25.44
CA ALA A 82 2.63 4.34 -24.58
C ALA A 82 2.12 3.08 -25.31
N PRO A 83 1.64 2.06 -24.56
CA PRO A 83 0.82 1.01 -25.12
C PRO A 83 -0.37 1.58 -25.90
N GLU A 84 -0.78 0.87 -26.95
CA GLU A 84 -1.94 1.28 -27.75
C GLU A 84 -3.18 1.41 -26.86
N ASN A 85 -3.87 2.54 -26.94
CA ASN A 85 -5.08 2.82 -26.17
C ASN A 85 -4.87 2.77 -24.63
N ALA A 86 -3.69 3.14 -24.12
CA ALA A 86 -3.39 3.12 -22.68
C ALA A 86 -4.40 3.91 -21.83
N GLY A 87 -4.91 5.03 -22.33
CA GLY A 87 -5.97 5.80 -21.68
C GLY A 87 -7.30 5.05 -21.60
N ASP A 88 -7.66 4.27 -22.63
CA ASP A 88 -8.87 3.43 -22.62
C ASP A 88 -8.73 2.25 -21.66
N ALA A 89 -7.53 1.68 -21.54
CA ALA A 89 -7.24 0.65 -20.55
C ALA A 89 -7.40 1.19 -19.12
N LEU A 90 -6.82 2.36 -18.81
CA LEU A 90 -6.97 3.01 -17.50
C LEU A 90 -8.43 3.45 -17.23
N TRP A 91 -9.15 3.90 -18.26
CA TRP A 91 -10.59 4.14 -18.17
C TRP A 91 -11.35 2.87 -17.78
N THR A 92 -11.01 1.74 -18.39
CA THR A 92 -11.60 0.45 -18.05
C THR A 92 -11.35 0.10 -16.59
N LEU A 93 -10.14 0.33 -16.04
CA LEU A 93 -9.86 0.11 -14.62
C LEU A 93 -10.74 0.96 -13.69
N ALA A 94 -11.00 2.21 -14.08
CA ALA A 94 -11.83 3.13 -13.32
C ALA A 94 -13.34 2.84 -13.39
N THR A 95 -13.79 2.01 -14.35
CA THR A 95 -15.22 1.81 -14.65
C THR A 95 -15.68 0.36 -14.52
N GLU A 96 -14.79 -0.63 -14.67
CA GLU A 96 -15.11 -2.05 -14.59
C GLU A 96 -15.40 -2.48 -13.14
N ARG A 97 -16.59 -3.07 -12.94
CA ARG A 97 -17.08 -3.54 -11.63
C ARG A 97 -16.71 -4.98 -11.32
N VAL A 98 -16.38 -5.77 -12.34
CA VAL A 98 -15.95 -7.17 -12.19
C VAL A 98 -14.45 -7.22 -11.86
N PRO A 99 -14.05 -7.62 -10.63
CA PRO A 99 -12.66 -7.54 -10.18
C PRO A 99 -11.68 -8.30 -11.08
N GLU A 100 -12.05 -9.48 -11.58
CA GLU A 100 -11.21 -10.32 -12.42
C GLU A 100 -10.93 -9.66 -13.78
N LYS A 101 -11.92 -8.98 -14.36
CA LYS A 101 -11.76 -8.24 -15.62
C LYS A 101 -10.92 -6.98 -15.43
N ALA A 102 -11.11 -6.28 -14.32
CA ALA A 102 -10.30 -5.13 -13.96
C ALA A 102 -8.83 -5.55 -13.78
N TRP A 103 -8.56 -6.64 -13.06
CA TRP A 103 -7.22 -7.17 -12.91
C TRP A 103 -6.60 -7.62 -14.24
N ALA A 104 -7.32 -8.36 -15.07
CA ALA A 104 -6.83 -8.79 -16.39
C ALA A 104 -6.43 -7.60 -17.28
N THR A 105 -7.17 -6.50 -17.21
CA THR A 105 -6.84 -5.26 -17.91
C THR A 105 -5.59 -4.60 -17.32
N ALA A 106 -5.50 -4.54 -15.98
CA ALA A 106 -4.39 -3.93 -15.27
C ALA A 106 -3.08 -4.68 -15.54
N SER A 107 -3.08 -6.01 -15.41
CA SER A 107 -1.88 -6.83 -15.59
C SER A 107 -1.33 -6.77 -17.02
N ARG A 108 -2.22 -6.77 -18.03
CA ARG A 108 -1.82 -6.53 -19.43
C ARG A 108 -1.19 -5.15 -19.60
N LEU A 109 -1.86 -4.09 -19.16
CA LEU A 109 -1.36 -2.73 -19.31
C LEU A 109 0.01 -2.53 -18.60
N MET A 110 0.21 -3.12 -17.43
CA MET A 110 1.48 -3.09 -16.72
C MET A 110 2.60 -3.77 -17.49
N ARG A 111 2.34 -4.97 -18.05
CA ARG A 111 3.32 -5.68 -18.90
C ARG A 111 3.71 -4.84 -20.10
N ASP A 112 2.73 -4.36 -20.87
CA ASP A 112 2.98 -3.55 -22.07
C ASP A 112 3.77 -2.27 -21.72
N THR A 113 3.47 -1.65 -20.56
CA THR A 113 4.18 -0.46 -20.07
C THR A 113 5.64 -0.77 -19.71
N LEU A 114 5.90 -1.88 -19.02
CA LEU A 114 7.25 -2.28 -18.61
C LEU A 114 8.10 -2.75 -19.81
N GLU A 115 7.49 -3.46 -20.77
CA GLU A 115 8.13 -3.84 -22.03
C GLU A 115 8.58 -2.60 -22.81
N LEU A 116 7.69 -1.63 -22.99
CA LEU A 116 8.00 -0.37 -23.67
C LEU A 116 9.09 0.43 -22.92
N LEU A 117 9.06 0.44 -21.58
CA LEU A 117 10.09 1.09 -20.76
C LEU A 117 11.46 0.45 -21.00
N ASN A 118 11.53 -0.87 -21.11
CA ASN A 118 12.78 -1.60 -21.36
C ASN A 118 13.35 -1.29 -22.75
N GLU A 119 12.50 -1.26 -23.78
CA GLU A 119 12.89 -0.83 -25.13
C GLU A 119 13.42 0.60 -25.15
N PHE A 120 12.81 1.47 -24.35
CA PHE A 120 13.22 2.86 -24.21
C PHE A 120 14.52 3.04 -23.40
N GLY A 121 14.72 2.23 -22.36
CA GLY A 121 15.72 2.44 -21.32
C GLY A 121 17.13 1.97 -21.63
N GLY A 122 17.36 1.10 -22.64
CA GLY A 122 18.70 0.66 -23.06
C GLY A 122 19.70 0.41 -21.91
N ASP A 123 19.69 -0.80 -21.35
CA ASP A 123 20.65 -1.25 -20.32
C ASP A 123 20.63 -0.47 -18.98
N HIS A 124 19.51 0.18 -18.66
CA HIS A 124 19.23 0.67 -17.30
C HIS A 124 18.99 -0.52 -16.37
N GLY A 125 20.09 -1.09 -15.86
CA GLY A 125 20.14 -1.94 -14.66
C GLY A 125 18.96 -2.89 -14.53
N ALA A 126 18.90 -3.88 -15.43
CA ALA A 126 18.02 -5.05 -15.42
C ALA A 126 16.89 -4.97 -14.38
N LEU A 127 15.79 -4.29 -14.73
CA LEU A 127 14.47 -4.74 -14.28
C LEU A 127 14.42 -6.21 -14.66
N ASP A 128 14.60 -7.07 -13.66
CA ASP A 128 14.78 -8.52 -13.80
C ASP A 128 13.72 -9.08 -14.76
N GLN A 129 14.17 -9.43 -15.97
CA GLN A 129 13.31 -9.62 -17.15
C GLN A 129 12.45 -10.89 -17.07
N ASN A 130 12.64 -11.70 -16.04
CA ASN A 130 11.87 -12.92 -15.78
C ASN A 130 10.81 -12.66 -14.70
N ILE A 131 9.95 -11.66 -14.88
CA ILE A 131 8.77 -11.50 -14.02
C ILE A 131 7.75 -12.59 -14.40
N GLU A 132 7.90 -13.77 -13.80
CA GLU A 132 6.84 -14.77 -13.81
C GLU A 132 5.70 -14.27 -12.90
N GLU A 133 4.52 -14.05 -13.47
CA GLU A 133 3.35 -13.60 -12.72
C GLU A 133 3.04 -14.58 -11.59
N GLY A 134 2.93 -14.07 -10.37
CA GLY A 134 2.70 -14.92 -9.21
C GLY A 134 3.91 -15.74 -8.74
N SER A 135 5.13 -15.47 -9.22
CA SER A 135 6.38 -16.09 -8.74
C SER A 135 6.59 -15.98 -7.23
N PHE A 136 5.93 -15.02 -6.59
CA PHE A 136 6.00 -14.80 -5.15
C PHE A 136 4.71 -15.20 -4.40
N LYS A 137 3.77 -15.90 -5.06
CA LYS A 137 2.56 -16.39 -4.36
C LYS A 137 2.98 -17.35 -3.25
N PRO A 138 2.64 -17.06 -1.98
CA PRO A 138 2.92 -17.98 -0.89
C PRO A 138 2.19 -19.29 -1.12
N ASP A 139 2.75 -20.37 -0.58
CA ASP A 139 2.07 -21.68 -0.56
C ASP A 139 0.71 -21.55 0.18
N GLN A 140 -0.37 -21.58 -0.60
CA GLN A 140 -1.74 -21.40 -0.12
C GLN A 140 -2.30 -22.61 0.65
N SER A 141 -1.47 -23.63 0.91
CA SER A 141 -1.87 -24.81 1.67
C SER A 141 -1.68 -24.66 3.19
N ARG A 142 -0.87 -23.70 3.63
CA ARG A 142 -0.49 -23.56 5.05
C ARG A 142 -1.63 -23.06 5.93
N ASP A 143 -1.81 -23.70 7.06
CA ASP A 143 -2.71 -23.20 8.10
C ASP A 143 -2.07 -22.01 8.84
N PRO A 144 -2.84 -21.00 9.29
CA PRO A 144 -2.29 -19.90 10.08
C PRO A 144 -1.45 -20.35 11.29
N GLY A 145 -1.81 -21.46 11.94
CA GLY A 145 -1.01 -22.01 13.05
C GLY A 145 0.41 -22.42 12.64
N GLU A 146 0.58 -22.95 11.43
CA GLU A 146 1.89 -23.29 10.88
C GLU A 146 2.71 -22.05 10.54
N LEU A 147 2.05 -20.98 10.05
CA LEU A 147 2.69 -19.69 9.83
C LEU A 147 3.17 -19.06 11.15
N TYR A 148 2.37 -19.11 12.22
CA TYR A 148 2.80 -18.65 13.55
C TYR A 148 4.00 -19.44 14.06
N ALA A 149 3.99 -20.77 13.93
CA ALA A 149 5.09 -21.62 14.38
C ALA A 149 6.39 -21.30 13.63
N LEU A 150 6.32 -21.18 12.29
CA LEU A 150 7.46 -20.77 11.47
C LEU A 150 7.95 -19.37 11.86
N ALA A 151 7.05 -18.42 12.09
CA ALA A 151 7.44 -17.07 12.43
C ALA A 151 8.10 -16.97 13.82
N ALA A 152 7.67 -17.79 14.79
CA ALA A 152 8.33 -17.92 16.09
C ALA A 152 9.75 -18.49 15.95
N GLU A 153 9.95 -19.50 15.10
CA GLU A 153 11.28 -20.04 14.80
C GLU A 153 12.18 -18.98 14.16
N ILE A 154 11.67 -18.24 13.17
CA ILE A 154 12.43 -17.17 12.51
C ILE A 154 12.77 -16.08 13.53
N ALA A 155 11.87 -15.72 14.44
CA ALA A 155 12.16 -14.76 15.50
C ALA A 155 13.31 -15.21 16.41
N GLU A 156 13.35 -16.51 16.78
CA GLU A 156 14.48 -17.10 17.52
C GLU A 156 15.80 -17.04 16.75
N ARG A 157 15.77 -17.12 15.42
CA ARG A 157 16.95 -16.84 14.61
C ARG A 157 17.29 -15.35 14.67
N MET A 158 16.31 -14.47 14.40
CA MET A 158 16.50 -13.01 14.36
C MET A 158 17.04 -12.42 15.65
N ARG A 159 16.75 -12.98 16.83
CA ARG A 159 17.35 -12.49 18.09
C ARG A 159 18.87 -12.63 18.15
N LEU A 160 19.45 -13.49 17.30
CA LEU A 160 20.90 -13.69 17.19
C LEU A 160 21.56 -12.66 16.26
N LEU A 161 20.77 -11.87 15.52
CA LEU A 161 21.30 -10.77 14.72
C LEU A 161 21.87 -9.71 15.65
N GLU A 162 23.12 -9.32 15.41
CA GLU A 162 23.79 -8.29 16.20
C GLU A 162 22.97 -6.99 16.19
N GLY A 163 22.61 -6.52 17.39
CA GLY A 163 21.80 -5.32 17.60
C GLY A 163 20.29 -5.55 17.67
N ALA A 164 19.77 -6.75 17.38
CA ALA A 164 18.36 -7.03 17.64
C ALA A 164 18.09 -7.08 19.15
N SER A 165 17.13 -6.29 19.63
CA SER A 165 16.70 -6.23 21.03
C SER A 165 15.29 -6.78 21.25
N ALA A 166 14.42 -6.70 20.24
CA ALA A 166 13.08 -7.27 20.31
C ALA A 166 12.59 -7.69 18.91
N VAL A 167 11.70 -8.68 18.88
CA VAL A 167 11.08 -9.21 17.66
C VAL A 167 9.57 -9.38 17.88
N ALA A 168 8.77 -8.93 16.92
CA ALA A 168 7.32 -9.05 16.94
C ALA A 168 6.76 -9.42 15.56
N LEU A 169 5.54 -9.95 15.53
CA LEU A 169 4.78 -10.16 14.29
C LEU A 169 3.97 -8.92 13.96
N GLY A 170 4.09 -8.44 12.73
CA GLY A 170 3.24 -7.43 12.14
C GLY A 170 2.13 -8.05 11.27
N GLY A 171 1.53 -7.21 10.43
CA GLY A 171 0.63 -7.69 9.38
C GLY A 171 -0.59 -8.45 9.88
N SER A 172 -1.00 -9.45 9.08
CA SER A 172 -2.17 -10.28 9.38
C SER A 172 -1.97 -11.17 10.60
N LEU A 173 -0.77 -11.72 10.81
CA LEU A 173 -0.43 -12.54 11.97
C LEU A 173 -0.40 -11.71 13.26
N GLY A 174 0.18 -10.50 13.24
CA GLY A 174 0.14 -9.60 14.40
C GLY A 174 -1.28 -9.26 14.83
N ARG A 175 -2.18 -9.07 13.86
CA ARG A 175 -3.59 -8.73 14.07
C ARG A 175 -4.49 -9.91 14.43
N GLY A 176 -4.04 -11.15 14.23
CA GLY A 176 -4.89 -12.34 14.36
C GLY A 176 -5.89 -12.54 13.19
N PHE A 177 -5.60 -11.94 12.02
CA PHE A 177 -6.41 -12.06 10.81
C PHE A 177 -5.78 -12.96 9.74
N ALA A 178 -4.70 -13.66 10.08
CA ALA A 178 -4.00 -14.50 9.14
C ALA A 178 -4.90 -15.60 8.56
N ASP A 179 -4.73 -15.86 7.28
CA ASP A 179 -5.35 -16.96 6.55
C ASP A 179 -4.29 -17.69 5.71
N ARG A 180 -4.71 -18.65 4.88
CA ARG A 180 -3.79 -19.46 4.09
C ARG A 180 -3.03 -18.68 3.02
N GLN A 181 -3.45 -17.46 2.70
CA GLN A 181 -2.82 -16.58 1.72
C GLN A 181 -1.94 -15.51 2.41
N SER A 182 -1.74 -15.61 3.72
CA SER A 182 -0.92 -14.68 4.48
C SER A 182 0.58 -14.92 4.30
N ASP A 183 1.31 -13.82 4.24
CA ASP A 183 2.75 -13.72 4.45
C ASP A 183 3.07 -13.59 5.95
N ILE A 184 4.37 -13.69 6.25
CA ILE A 184 4.92 -13.44 7.59
C ILE A 184 5.58 -12.05 7.60
N ASP A 185 4.98 -11.09 8.29
CA ASP A 185 5.60 -9.81 8.60
C ASP A 185 6.29 -9.89 9.98
N LEU A 186 7.61 -9.81 10.01
CA LEU A 186 8.41 -9.69 11.24
C LEU A 186 8.90 -8.25 11.41
N LEU A 187 8.81 -7.75 12.64
CA LEU A 187 9.29 -6.46 13.08
C LEU A 187 10.47 -6.68 14.01
N VAL A 188 11.64 -6.18 13.65
CA VAL A 188 12.87 -6.32 14.43
C VAL A 188 13.30 -4.94 14.92
N PHE A 189 13.41 -4.81 16.24
CA PHE A 189 13.79 -3.56 16.90
C PHE A 189 15.21 -3.67 17.45
N GLY A 190 15.95 -2.57 17.40
CA GLY A 190 17.33 -2.51 17.89
C GLY A 190 17.81 -1.06 18.07
N PRO A 191 19.04 -0.81 18.56
CA PRO A 191 19.57 0.55 18.70
C PRO A 191 19.74 1.26 17.35
N GLY A 192 19.81 0.51 16.25
CA GLY A 192 19.87 1.00 14.88
C GLY A 192 19.46 -0.08 13.89
N ILE A 193 19.22 0.29 12.63
CA ILE A 193 19.01 -0.67 11.55
C ILE A 193 20.39 -1.27 11.19
N PRO A 194 20.58 -2.60 11.27
CA PRO A 194 21.86 -3.22 10.90
C PRO A 194 22.19 -2.97 9.44
N ARG A 195 23.47 -2.88 9.07
CA ARG A 195 23.87 -2.61 7.67
C ARG A 195 23.45 -3.74 6.73
N GLU A 196 23.14 -3.41 5.48
CA GLU A 196 22.71 -4.38 4.46
C GLU A 196 23.65 -5.60 4.36
N ASP A 197 24.97 -5.39 4.33
CA ASP A 197 25.94 -6.47 4.20
C ASP A 197 25.93 -7.41 5.42
N VAL A 198 25.67 -6.89 6.61
CA VAL A 198 25.51 -7.67 7.84
C VAL A 198 24.25 -8.52 7.77
N ARG A 199 23.11 -7.90 7.42
CA ARG A 199 21.81 -8.62 7.33
C ARG A 199 21.84 -9.69 6.25
N ARG A 200 22.40 -9.36 5.08
CA ARG A 200 22.59 -10.32 3.98
C ARG A 200 23.43 -11.51 4.41
N ARG A 201 24.62 -11.28 5.00
CA ARG A 201 25.48 -12.37 5.50
C ARG A 201 24.76 -13.22 6.54
N PHE A 202 24.08 -12.58 7.49
CA PHE A 202 23.37 -13.26 8.56
C PHE A 202 22.26 -14.17 8.01
N ILE A 203 21.35 -13.61 7.19
CA ILE A 203 20.25 -14.35 6.58
C ILE A 203 20.80 -15.49 5.72
N SER A 204 21.82 -15.25 4.89
CA SER A 204 22.45 -16.29 4.05
C SER A 204 23.07 -17.48 4.81
N THR A 205 23.21 -17.43 6.14
CA THR A 205 23.63 -18.59 6.94
C THR A 205 22.49 -19.57 7.25
N TRP A 206 21.24 -19.20 6.98
CA TRP A 206 20.09 -20.03 7.30
C TRP A 206 20.01 -21.24 6.36
N PRO A 207 19.87 -22.47 6.89
CA PRO A 207 20.02 -23.70 6.11
C PRO A 207 18.91 -23.93 5.08
N ASP A 208 17.77 -23.27 5.26
CA ASP A 208 16.54 -23.37 4.47
C ASP A 208 16.41 -22.29 3.39
N ILE A 209 17.38 -21.37 3.30
CA ILE A 209 17.40 -20.36 2.24
C ILE A 209 17.83 -20.98 0.91
N ARG A 210 16.88 -21.00 -0.03
CA ARG A 210 17.10 -21.49 -1.39
C ARG A 210 17.50 -20.37 -2.36
N HIS A 211 16.96 -19.18 -2.16
CA HIS A 211 17.22 -18.00 -2.96
C HIS A 211 17.76 -16.88 -2.07
N GLY A 212 18.75 -16.15 -2.56
CA GLY A 212 19.33 -15.04 -1.79
C GLY A 212 18.25 -14.03 -1.39
N PRO A 213 18.37 -13.40 -0.21
CA PRO A 213 17.39 -12.42 0.24
C PRO A 213 17.36 -11.20 -0.67
N LEU A 214 16.17 -10.67 -0.90
CA LEU A 214 16.02 -9.30 -1.38
C LEU A 214 16.22 -8.37 -0.19
N ILE A 215 17.24 -7.53 -0.25
CA ILE A 215 17.59 -6.62 0.84
C ILE A 215 17.27 -5.19 0.39
N GLU A 216 16.44 -4.50 1.16
CA GLU A 216 16.06 -3.10 0.95
C GLU A 216 16.50 -2.27 2.18
N PRO A 217 16.52 -0.92 2.15
CA PRO A 217 17.12 -0.13 3.23
C PRO A 217 16.69 -0.48 4.67
N ALA A 218 15.42 -0.86 4.86
CA ALA A 218 14.85 -1.22 6.17
C ALA A 218 13.90 -2.43 6.14
N CYS A 219 13.92 -3.21 5.05
CA CYS A 219 13.08 -4.39 4.88
C CYS A 219 13.84 -5.45 4.09
N ASP A 220 13.82 -6.68 4.56
CA ASP A 220 14.38 -7.82 3.85
C ASP A 220 13.24 -8.78 3.51
N SER A 221 13.25 -9.35 2.30
CA SER A 221 12.25 -10.32 1.86
C SER A 221 12.92 -11.65 1.51
N VAL A 222 12.40 -12.74 2.07
CA VAL A 222 12.87 -14.11 1.84
C VAL A 222 11.70 -15.08 1.70
N VAL A 223 11.95 -16.21 1.03
CA VAL A 223 11.02 -17.34 1.01
C VAL A 223 11.60 -18.45 1.87
N LEU A 224 10.87 -18.84 2.92
CA LEU A 224 11.24 -19.91 3.84
C LEU A 224 10.13 -20.95 3.91
N ASP A 225 10.48 -22.20 3.60
CA ASP A 225 9.55 -23.33 3.49
C ASP A 225 8.25 -23.01 2.70
N GLY A 226 8.37 -22.22 1.65
CA GLY A 226 7.25 -21.82 0.79
C GLY A 226 6.42 -20.62 1.29
N ALA A 227 6.71 -20.09 2.47
CA ALA A 227 6.12 -18.85 2.98
C ALA A 227 6.98 -17.63 2.60
N MET A 228 6.33 -16.55 2.16
CA MET A 228 6.97 -15.24 2.04
C MET A 228 7.15 -14.64 3.44
N VAL A 229 8.35 -14.15 3.73
CA VAL A 229 8.71 -13.50 5.00
C VAL A 229 9.29 -12.13 4.70
N HIS A 230 8.65 -11.09 5.23
CA HIS A 230 9.12 -9.72 5.24
C HIS A 230 9.67 -9.39 6.63
N ILE A 231 10.93 -8.99 6.72
CA ILE A 231 11.61 -8.64 7.96
C ILE A 231 11.88 -7.14 7.93
N ARG A 232 11.09 -6.36 8.68
CA ARG A 232 11.22 -4.91 8.77
C ARG A 232 12.01 -4.51 10.00
N TYR A 233 12.96 -3.60 9.83
CA TYR A 233 13.85 -3.14 10.90
C TYR A 233 13.48 -1.74 11.36
N TRP A 234 13.38 -1.56 12.68
CA TRP A 234 13.08 -0.29 13.31
C TRP A 234 14.17 0.06 14.32
N SER A 235 14.70 1.28 14.24
CA SER A 235 15.58 1.77 15.30
C SER A 235 14.75 2.20 16.50
N ARG A 236 15.26 1.90 17.69
CA ARG A 236 14.70 2.35 18.97
C ARG A 236 14.49 3.86 18.99
N GLN A 237 15.50 4.62 18.54
CA GLN A 237 15.42 6.08 18.50
C GLN A 237 14.26 6.55 17.63
N THR A 238 14.02 5.93 16.47
CA THR A 238 12.88 6.27 15.60
C THR A 238 11.53 6.06 16.31
N VAL A 239 11.40 4.99 17.10
CA VAL A 239 10.18 4.74 17.88
C VAL A 239 10.03 5.79 18.99
N GLU A 240 11.09 6.01 19.76
CA GLU A 240 11.08 6.95 20.88
C GLU A 240 10.83 8.40 20.42
N ASP A 241 11.44 8.83 19.32
CA ASP A 241 11.22 10.16 18.71
C ASP A 241 9.77 10.31 18.24
N MET A 242 9.22 9.27 17.60
CA MET A 242 7.82 9.27 17.15
C MET A 242 6.86 9.44 18.33
N LEU A 243 7.07 8.69 19.42
CA LEU A 243 6.22 8.75 20.61
C LEU A 243 6.40 10.09 21.35
N ALA A 244 7.63 10.59 21.47
CA ALA A 244 7.93 11.87 22.11
C ALA A 244 7.37 13.08 21.35
N ALA A 245 7.14 12.94 20.04
CA ALA A 245 6.55 13.99 19.22
C ALA A 245 5.03 14.17 19.44
N PHE A 246 4.36 13.27 20.16
CA PHE A 246 2.92 13.41 20.42
C PHE A 246 2.61 14.71 21.17
N PRO A 247 1.51 15.41 20.80
CA PRO A 247 0.42 14.97 19.92
C PRO A 247 0.61 15.28 18.41
N ARG A 248 1.83 15.53 17.93
CA ARG A 248 2.06 15.69 16.48
C ARG A 248 1.76 14.37 15.75
N PRO A 249 1.04 14.40 14.61
CA PRO A 249 0.85 13.20 13.79
C PRO A 249 2.19 12.56 13.41
N PRO A 250 2.34 11.23 13.55
CA PRO A 250 3.58 10.57 13.22
C PRO A 250 3.85 10.67 11.71
N GLU A 251 5.09 11.02 11.34
CA GLU A 251 5.50 11.05 9.94
C GLU A 251 5.42 9.64 9.32
N GLN A 252 5.80 8.63 10.11
CA GLN A 252 5.78 7.22 9.72
C GLN A 252 4.57 6.51 10.33
N ARG A 253 3.38 6.77 9.80
CA ARG A 253 2.14 6.12 10.27
C ARG A 253 2.17 4.59 10.22
N ILE A 254 2.94 4.01 9.30
CA ILE A 254 3.12 2.55 9.22
C ILE A 254 3.76 2.00 10.50
N LEU A 255 4.76 2.67 11.06
CA LEU A 255 5.39 2.28 12.32
C LEU A 255 4.39 2.34 13.48
N ALA A 256 3.60 3.43 13.56
CA ALA A 256 2.59 3.56 14.60
C ALA A 256 1.52 2.46 14.52
N GLU A 257 1.02 2.16 13.31
CA GLU A 257 0.08 1.06 13.07
C GLU A 257 0.68 -0.30 13.42
N GLU A 258 1.88 -0.61 12.91
CA GLU A 258 2.56 -1.87 13.16
C GLU A 258 2.82 -2.09 14.65
N LEU A 259 3.34 -1.08 15.36
CA LEU A 259 3.60 -1.18 16.79
C LEU A 259 2.32 -1.39 17.60
N GLN A 260 1.25 -0.67 17.25
CA GLN A 260 -0.05 -0.81 17.92
C GLN A 260 -0.61 -2.24 17.78
N HIS A 261 -0.50 -2.83 16.59
CA HIS A 261 -1.10 -4.11 16.27
C HIS A 261 -0.16 -5.32 16.36
N CYS A 262 1.12 -5.13 16.68
CA CYS A 262 2.06 -6.25 16.66
C CYS A 262 1.77 -7.29 17.76
N HIS A 263 2.11 -8.55 17.48
CA HIS A 263 2.15 -9.62 18.47
C HIS A 263 3.61 -9.84 18.90
N VAL A 264 3.92 -9.61 20.17
CA VAL A 264 5.28 -9.71 20.70
C VAL A 264 5.70 -11.18 20.74
N LEU A 265 6.85 -11.50 20.12
CA LEU A 265 7.46 -12.83 20.19
C LEU A 265 8.63 -12.84 21.18
N ILE A 266 9.50 -11.84 21.09
CA ILE A 266 10.71 -11.73 21.90
C ILE A 266 10.85 -10.27 22.34
N ASP A 267 10.84 -10.03 23.65
CA ASP A 267 11.03 -8.70 24.25
C ASP A 267 11.53 -8.85 25.70
N PRO A 268 12.80 -9.24 25.90
CA PRO A 268 13.33 -9.53 27.24
C PRO A 268 13.27 -8.33 28.19
N ASP A 269 13.30 -7.11 27.66
CA ASP A 269 13.29 -5.86 28.43
C ASP A 269 11.88 -5.25 28.59
N GLY A 270 10.85 -5.86 27.98
CA GLY A 270 9.46 -5.38 28.05
C GLY A 270 9.18 -4.05 27.34
N ARG A 271 10.07 -3.60 26.45
CA ARG A 271 9.99 -2.27 25.82
C ARG A 271 8.85 -2.14 24.82
N LEU A 272 8.53 -3.20 24.09
CA LEU A 272 7.38 -3.19 23.17
C LEU A 272 6.08 -3.02 23.97
N GLY A 273 5.99 -3.63 25.15
CA GLY A 273 4.86 -3.44 26.06
C GLY A 273 4.68 -1.98 26.47
N GLU A 274 5.77 -1.31 26.86
CA GLU A 274 5.76 0.12 27.21
C GLU A 274 5.33 1.00 26.04
N TRP A 275 5.90 0.79 24.84
CA TRP A 275 5.54 1.58 23.66
C TRP A 275 4.09 1.36 23.23
N LYS A 276 3.61 0.11 23.29
CA LYS A 276 2.20 -0.21 23.02
C LYS A 276 1.26 0.45 24.02
N ALA A 277 1.66 0.55 25.29
CA ALA A 277 0.87 1.24 26.31
C ALA A 277 0.68 2.73 25.99
N VAL A 278 1.72 3.40 25.46
CA VAL A 278 1.61 4.79 24.99
C VAL A 278 0.60 4.92 23.84
N LEU A 279 0.59 3.96 22.91
CA LEU A 279 -0.35 3.93 21.78
C LEU A 279 -1.77 3.44 22.16
N GLY A 280 -1.97 2.93 23.37
CA GLY A 280 -3.25 2.41 23.84
C GLY A 280 -4.30 3.49 24.10
N ARG A 281 -3.86 4.74 24.30
CA ARG A 281 -4.75 5.90 24.44
C ARG A 281 -4.16 7.11 23.73
N LEU A 282 -4.69 7.38 22.55
CA LEU A 282 -4.23 8.51 21.74
C LEU A 282 -4.69 9.84 22.36
N PRO A 283 -3.84 10.88 22.40
CA PRO A 283 -4.25 12.20 22.86
C PRO A 283 -5.35 12.81 21.97
N ASP A 284 -6.31 13.51 22.57
CA ASP A 284 -7.40 14.16 21.83
C ASP A 284 -6.86 15.19 20.83
N GLU A 285 -5.78 15.89 21.17
CA GLU A 285 -5.11 16.84 20.27
C GLU A 285 -4.57 16.16 19.01
N LEU A 286 -4.10 14.92 19.10
CA LEU A 286 -3.61 14.15 17.95
C LEU A 286 -4.79 13.76 17.05
N VAL A 287 -5.87 13.24 17.64
CA VAL A 287 -7.11 12.88 16.94
C VAL A 287 -7.65 14.10 16.19
N ASN A 288 -7.74 15.24 16.86
CA ASN A 288 -8.21 16.50 16.30
C ASN A 288 -7.31 17.03 15.19
N SER A 289 -5.98 16.93 15.34
CA SER A 289 -5.01 17.36 14.33
C SER A 289 -5.12 16.54 13.04
N ILE A 290 -5.21 15.21 13.15
CA ILE A 290 -5.40 14.32 12.00
C ILE A 290 -6.75 14.59 11.33
N THR A 291 -7.82 14.73 12.12
CA THR A 291 -9.17 15.04 11.63
C THR A 291 -9.21 16.37 10.89
N ALA A 292 -8.66 17.44 11.47
CA ALA A 292 -8.63 18.77 10.88
C ALA A 292 -7.85 18.80 9.56
N LYS A 293 -6.73 18.08 9.48
CA LYS A 293 -5.94 17.98 8.24
C LYS A 293 -6.74 17.33 7.11
N ALA A 294 -7.50 16.28 7.40
CA ALA A 294 -8.33 15.62 6.41
C ALA A 294 -9.52 16.50 5.99
N GLN A 295 -10.20 17.13 6.95
CA GLN A 295 -11.28 18.09 6.69
C GLN A 295 -10.85 19.25 5.81
N HIS A 296 -9.64 19.79 6.03
CA HIS A 296 -9.11 20.90 5.24
C HIS A 296 -8.93 20.54 3.74
N ARG A 297 -8.78 19.25 3.42
CA ARG A 297 -8.67 18.77 2.02
C ARG A 297 -10.01 18.59 1.33
N LEU A 298 -11.13 18.50 2.06
CA LEU A 298 -12.46 18.24 1.48
C LEU A 298 -12.91 19.29 0.47
N PRO A 299 -12.76 20.61 0.71
CA PRO A 299 -13.13 21.62 -0.30
C PRO A 299 -12.32 21.46 -1.59
N LEU A 300 -11.03 21.13 -1.49
CA LEU A 300 -10.18 20.89 -2.66
C LEU A 300 -10.66 19.67 -3.45
N PHE A 301 -10.98 18.56 -2.77
CA PHE A 301 -11.55 17.38 -3.42
C PHE A 301 -12.88 17.69 -4.09
N ARG A 302 -13.76 18.47 -3.46
CA ARG A 302 -15.04 18.90 -4.04
C ARG A 302 -14.86 19.67 -5.33
N ASP A 303 -13.94 20.62 -5.34
CA ASP A 303 -13.66 21.44 -6.51
C ASP A 303 -13.04 20.62 -7.66
N GLN A 304 -12.11 19.72 -7.35
CA GLN A 304 -11.52 18.80 -8.32
C GLN A 304 -12.55 17.81 -8.87
N TRP A 305 -13.43 17.30 -8.00
CA TRP A 305 -14.50 16.38 -8.38
C TRP A 305 -15.45 17.02 -9.40
N ARG A 306 -15.91 18.24 -9.13
CA ARG A 306 -16.80 18.98 -10.05
C ARG A 306 -16.16 19.19 -11.42
N LYS A 307 -14.90 19.62 -11.46
CA LYS A 307 -14.16 19.81 -12.71
C LYS A 307 -14.03 18.50 -13.50
N ALA A 308 -13.64 17.41 -12.85
CA ALA A 308 -13.51 16.11 -13.49
C ALA A 308 -14.88 15.58 -13.96
N GLN A 309 -15.95 15.82 -13.21
CA GLN A 309 -17.32 15.47 -13.57
C GLN A 309 -17.82 16.22 -14.81
N ASP A 310 -17.52 17.51 -14.93
CA ASP A 310 -17.98 18.34 -16.07
C ASP A 310 -17.44 17.85 -17.41
N VAL A 311 -16.29 17.17 -17.42
CA VAL A 311 -15.65 16.60 -18.61
C VAL A 311 -15.70 15.07 -18.68
N ASP A 312 -16.48 14.42 -17.81
CA ASP A 312 -16.57 12.94 -17.68
C ASP A 312 -15.19 12.26 -17.52
N ASP A 313 -14.27 12.84 -16.75
CA ASP A 313 -12.94 12.25 -16.49
C ASP A 313 -13.00 11.20 -15.37
N ARG A 314 -13.48 10.01 -15.72
CA ARG A 314 -13.68 8.91 -14.76
C ARG A 314 -12.39 8.39 -14.14
N ILE A 315 -11.27 8.48 -14.85
CA ILE A 315 -9.96 8.09 -14.29
C ILE A 315 -9.62 9.02 -13.12
N HIS A 316 -9.77 10.33 -13.31
CA HIS A 316 -9.53 11.30 -12.24
C HIS A 316 -10.55 11.16 -11.11
N LEU A 317 -11.84 11.02 -11.42
CA LEU A 317 -12.89 10.81 -10.40
C LEU A 317 -12.63 9.56 -9.54
N TYR A 318 -12.23 8.44 -10.16
CA TYR A 318 -11.90 7.22 -9.43
C TYR A 318 -10.72 7.42 -8.47
N CYS A 319 -9.69 8.15 -8.91
CA CYS A 319 -8.56 8.50 -8.07
C CYS A 319 -8.96 9.42 -6.90
N LEU A 320 -9.78 10.45 -7.16
CA LEU A 320 -10.29 11.35 -6.12
C LEU A 320 -11.13 10.59 -5.09
N ALA A 321 -11.99 9.68 -5.53
CA ALA A 321 -12.81 8.84 -4.64
C ALA A 321 -11.92 8.01 -3.70
N ASN A 322 -10.92 7.31 -4.24
CA ASN A 322 -10.01 6.48 -3.43
C ASN A 322 -9.19 7.31 -2.44
N GLN A 323 -8.73 8.51 -2.84
CA GLN A 323 -8.02 9.41 -1.93
C GLN A 323 -8.92 9.94 -0.81
N ALA A 324 -10.15 10.36 -1.13
CA ALA A 324 -11.09 10.85 -0.14
C ALA A 324 -11.58 9.76 0.81
N VAL A 325 -11.79 8.54 0.31
CA VAL A 325 -12.11 7.36 1.13
C VAL A 325 -10.93 7.00 2.04
N ASN A 326 -9.69 7.06 1.54
CA ASN A 326 -8.53 6.81 2.38
C ASN A 326 -8.42 7.85 3.51
N ASP A 327 -8.64 9.13 3.23
CA ASP A 327 -8.68 10.18 4.26
C ASP A 327 -9.82 9.95 5.27
N LEU A 328 -11.00 9.54 4.82
CA LEU A 328 -12.14 9.19 5.67
C LEU A 328 -11.78 8.03 6.60
N LEU A 329 -11.18 6.96 6.06
CA LEU A 329 -10.75 5.80 6.83
C LEU A 329 -9.68 6.15 7.86
N ILE A 330 -8.73 7.04 7.53
CA ILE A 330 -7.73 7.53 8.49
C ILE A 330 -8.42 8.23 9.67
N VAL A 331 -9.42 9.08 9.41
CA VAL A 331 -10.18 9.77 10.46
C VAL A 331 -11.02 8.78 11.28
N LEU A 332 -11.66 7.82 10.62
CA LEU A 332 -12.44 6.79 11.29
C LEU A 332 -11.58 5.97 12.25
N TYR A 333 -10.42 5.50 11.78
CA TYR A 333 -9.50 4.72 12.60
C TYR A 333 -8.97 5.53 13.78
N ILE A 334 -8.52 6.77 13.56
CA ILE A 334 -7.93 7.58 14.65
C ILE A 334 -8.98 7.94 15.71
N ARG A 335 -10.24 8.19 15.31
CA ARG A 335 -11.36 8.39 16.26
C ARG A 335 -11.68 7.12 17.06
N ASN A 336 -11.42 5.95 16.50
CA ASN A 336 -11.51 4.66 17.20
C ASN A 336 -10.18 4.25 17.86
N GLY A 337 -9.30 5.21 18.13
CA GLY A 337 -8.05 4.99 18.86
C GLY A 337 -7.00 4.18 18.09
N ARG A 338 -7.11 4.06 16.76
CA ARG A 338 -6.22 3.23 15.93
C ARG A 338 -5.51 4.04 14.85
N PHE A 339 -4.30 3.63 14.50
CA PHE A 339 -3.64 4.15 13.31
C PHE A 339 -4.01 3.34 12.07
N LEU A 340 -4.06 4.02 10.93
CA LEU A 340 -4.18 3.42 9.61
C LEU A 340 -3.17 4.08 8.67
N SER A 341 -2.24 3.29 8.13
CA SER A 341 -1.30 3.74 7.10
C SER A 341 -1.84 3.55 5.68
N THR A 342 -2.58 2.46 5.47
CA THR A 342 -3.20 2.04 4.19
C THR A 342 -4.47 1.26 4.50
N PRO A 343 -5.45 1.17 3.59
CA PRO A 343 -6.76 0.53 3.84
C PRO A 343 -6.67 -1.00 3.87
N ARG A 344 -5.81 -1.55 4.73
CA ARG A 344 -5.64 -2.98 4.97
C ARG A 344 -6.61 -3.43 6.05
N TRP A 345 -7.28 -4.57 5.82
CA TRP A 345 -8.13 -5.23 6.82
C TRP A 345 -9.35 -4.40 7.27
N VAL A 346 -9.75 -3.38 6.50
CA VAL A 346 -10.90 -2.52 6.82
C VAL A 346 -12.15 -3.36 7.07
N HIS A 347 -12.43 -4.34 6.21
CA HIS A 347 -13.58 -5.23 6.34
C HIS A 347 -13.58 -6.10 7.62
N LYS A 348 -12.42 -6.31 8.26
CA LYS A 348 -12.31 -7.02 9.56
C LYS A 348 -12.39 -6.05 10.74
N ASP A 349 -11.71 -4.91 10.63
CA ASP A 349 -11.58 -3.96 11.74
C ASP A 349 -12.87 -3.18 12.01
N ILE A 350 -13.62 -2.77 10.97
CA ILE A 350 -14.79 -1.89 11.16
C ILE A 350 -15.89 -2.51 12.03
N GLY A 351 -15.97 -3.84 12.10
CA GLY A 351 -16.97 -4.55 12.92
C GLY A 351 -16.76 -4.41 14.43
N VAL A 352 -15.59 -3.91 14.86
CA VAL A 352 -15.24 -3.74 16.29
C VAL A 352 -15.02 -2.28 16.68
N PHE A 353 -15.45 -1.34 15.84
CA PHE A 353 -15.35 0.09 16.12
C PHE A 353 -16.56 0.56 16.93
N ASP A 354 -16.30 1.40 17.93
CA ASP A 354 -17.34 2.00 18.78
C ASP A 354 -18.06 3.14 18.07
N THR A 355 -17.35 3.87 17.19
CA THR A 355 -17.90 4.97 16.39
C THR A 355 -17.87 4.60 14.92
N LEU A 356 -19.06 4.52 14.31
CA LEU A 356 -19.23 4.16 12.90
C LEU A 356 -20.39 4.92 12.26
N PRO A 357 -20.23 5.50 11.06
CA PRO A 357 -21.36 5.97 10.27
C PRO A 357 -22.32 4.84 9.91
N ALA A 358 -23.61 5.16 9.72
CA ALA A 358 -24.60 4.19 9.27
C ALA A 358 -24.24 3.65 7.87
N ASP A 359 -24.50 2.37 7.64
CA ASP A 359 -24.27 1.70 6.35
C ASP A 359 -22.84 1.79 5.79
N LEU A 360 -21.84 2.07 6.64
CA LEU A 360 -20.46 2.34 6.20
C LEU A 360 -19.92 1.27 5.23
N GLY A 361 -20.12 -0.01 5.50
CA GLY A 361 -19.61 -1.09 4.63
C GLY A 361 -20.15 -1.01 3.20
N THR A 362 -21.46 -0.84 3.05
CA THR A 362 -22.13 -0.68 1.75
C THR A 362 -21.69 0.62 1.07
N SER A 363 -21.57 1.70 1.83
CA SER A 363 -21.15 3.00 1.32
C SER A 363 -19.70 2.98 0.84
N LEU A 364 -18.77 2.38 1.59
CA LEU A 364 -17.37 2.21 1.19
C LEU A 364 -17.26 1.39 -0.09
N PHE A 365 -17.98 0.28 -0.19
CA PHE A 365 -18.02 -0.53 -1.41
C PHE A 365 -18.43 0.32 -2.62
N ARG A 366 -19.55 1.03 -2.52
CA ARG A 366 -20.06 1.89 -3.60
C ARG A 366 -19.09 3.01 -3.96
N LEU A 367 -18.43 3.61 -2.99
CA LEU A 367 -17.54 4.75 -3.22
C LEU A 367 -16.29 4.37 -4.02
N VAL A 368 -15.74 3.18 -3.79
CA VAL A 368 -14.48 2.73 -4.40
C VAL A 368 -14.64 1.82 -5.62
N ASP A 369 -15.86 1.34 -5.92
CA ASP A 369 -16.13 0.47 -7.07
C ASP A 369 -16.02 1.22 -8.43
N GLY A 370 -16.14 0.52 -9.57
CA GLY A 370 -16.10 1.14 -10.91
C GLY A 370 -17.23 2.15 -11.18
N ILE A 371 -16.89 3.32 -11.75
CA ILE A 371 -17.81 4.44 -12.02
C ILE A 371 -18.55 4.23 -13.37
N LEU A 372 -19.87 4.05 -13.34
CA LEU A 372 -20.64 3.65 -14.53
C LEU A 372 -21.09 4.80 -15.42
N ASP A 373 -21.56 5.88 -14.82
CA ASP A 373 -22.17 7.01 -15.52
C ASP A 373 -22.18 8.27 -14.64
N ARG A 374 -22.77 9.34 -15.16
CA ARG A 374 -22.85 10.63 -14.47
C ARG A 374 -23.72 10.59 -13.21
N GLU A 375 -24.77 9.75 -13.20
CA GLU A 375 -25.65 9.62 -12.04
C GLU A 375 -24.89 8.96 -10.88
N ASP A 376 -24.11 7.91 -11.15
CA ASP A 376 -23.20 7.27 -10.20
C ASP A 376 -22.21 8.29 -9.60
N MET A 377 -21.66 9.21 -10.41
CA MET A 377 -20.75 10.26 -9.92
C MET A 377 -21.41 11.22 -8.92
N VAL A 378 -22.64 11.67 -9.21
CA VAL A 378 -23.38 12.56 -8.31
C VAL A 378 -23.72 11.83 -7.02
N ALA A 379 -24.20 10.60 -7.13
CA ALA A 379 -24.58 9.77 -6.00
C ALA A 379 -23.38 9.51 -5.07
N ARG A 380 -22.21 9.17 -5.62
CA ARG A 380 -20.98 8.94 -4.84
C ARG A 380 -20.53 10.15 -4.06
N TRP A 381 -20.52 11.32 -4.67
CA TRP A 381 -20.12 12.53 -3.96
C TRP A 381 -21.08 12.82 -2.80
N THR A 382 -22.38 12.64 -3.02
CA THR A 382 -23.41 12.78 -1.97
C THR A 382 -23.18 11.80 -0.82
N VAL A 383 -22.88 10.53 -1.12
CA VAL A 383 -22.56 9.51 -0.10
C VAL A 383 -21.28 9.88 0.67
N LEU A 384 -20.25 10.33 -0.04
CA LEU A 384 -18.99 10.74 0.58
C LEU A 384 -19.20 11.91 1.54
N GLU A 385 -19.95 12.95 1.14
CA GLU A 385 -20.30 14.08 1.99
C GLU A 385 -21.06 13.65 3.23
N GLY A 386 -22.09 12.80 3.07
CA GLY A 386 -22.85 12.27 4.21
C GLY A 386 -21.98 11.51 5.21
N LEU A 387 -21.05 10.66 4.74
CA LEU A 387 -20.11 9.96 5.62
C LEU A 387 -19.17 10.92 6.37
N TRP A 388 -18.76 12.01 5.74
CA TRP A 388 -17.93 13.04 6.39
C TRP A 388 -18.72 13.86 7.41
N GLU A 389 -19.99 14.16 7.14
CA GLU A 389 -20.88 14.84 8.09
C GLU A 389 -21.16 13.96 9.31
N ASP A 390 -21.39 12.66 9.14
CA ASP A 390 -21.58 11.72 10.24
C ASP A 390 -20.31 11.52 11.08
N LEU A 391 -19.14 11.62 10.44
CA LEU A 391 -17.86 11.36 11.10
C LEU A 391 -17.26 12.59 11.79
N VAL A 392 -17.78 13.79 11.59
CA VAL A 392 -17.22 15.04 12.13
C VAL A 392 -18.08 15.55 13.26
#